data_AF-A0A366CSF7-F1
#
_entry.id   AF-A0A366CSF7-F1
#
_cell.length_a   1.000
_cell.length_b   1.000
_cell.length_c   1.000
_cell.angle_alpha   90.00
_cell.angle_beta   90.00
_cell.angle_gamma   90.00
#
_symmetry.space_group_name_H-M   'P 1'
#
loop_
_entity.id
_entity.type
_entity.pdbx_description
1 polymer ?
#
loop_
_entity_poly.entity_id
_entity_poly.type
_entity_poly.pdbx_seq_one_letter_code
_entity_poly.pdbx_strand_id
1 'polypeptide(L)'
;MEATEKKKQYLDERLVELKNRRRRIQQSFYISVFIALTLAVIGPVFVWSANIESRLAPVLIAYLVIPIGMLPILRSRVRDIEQEIREVEFELDLQQFERTQVETKAEKTLRLNDAQLQRYYSLNLSQNTWVFVVGIGCMILGLGLIAATLYLVTNYAETLDSKIITGVLGAIGTFLTSYVAAIFLKMHSSATQHLGGFHSRLVDTHQILLASVVASRIENEDLREKTMAQLALQVVDPKKTHNNSIQPTANASAD
;
A
#
# COMPACT_ATOMS: atom_id res chain seq x y z
N MET A 1 -36.68 -17.01 1.40
CA MET A 1 -36.48 -16.35 2.70
C MET A 1 -35.48 -17.14 3.57
N GLU A 2 -35.68 -18.44 3.78
CA GLU A 2 -34.76 -19.30 4.56
C GLU A 2 -33.27 -19.29 4.12
N ALA A 3 -32.99 -19.25 2.81
CA ALA A 3 -31.61 -19.26 2.31
C ALA A 3 -30.87 -17.91 2.54
N THR A 4 -31.60 -16.80 2.49
CA THR A 4 -31.03 -15.46 2.69
C THR A 4 -30.75 -15.21 4.17
N GLU A 5 -31.63 -15.68 5.06
CA GLU A 5 -31.43 -15.60 6.52
C GLU A 5 -30.25 -16.45 6.99
N LYS A 6 -30.12 -17.70 6.50
CA LYS A 6 -28.96 -18.57 6.80
C LYS A 6 -27.65 -17.94 6.32
N LYS A 7 -27.65 -17.32 5.13
CA LYS A 7 -26.47 -16.62 4.61
C LYS A 7 -26.09 -15.40 5.46
N LYS A 8 -27.07 -14.63 5.92
CA LYS A 8 -26.85 -13.48 6.79
C LYS A 8 -26.25 -13.89 8.14
N GLN A 9 -26.80 -14.93 8.77
CA GLN A 9 -26.28 -15.48 10.02
C GLN A 9 -24.82 -15.95 9.88
N TYR A 10 -24.49 -16.64 8.79
CA TYR A 10 -23.11 -17.04 8.50
C TYR A 10 -22.15 -15.86 8.36
N LEU A 11 -22.57 -14.78 7.69
CA LEU A 11 -21.75 -13.58 7.53
C LEU A 11 -21.53 -12.85 8.86
N ASP A 12 -22.57 -12.74 9.69
CA ASP A 12 -22.47 -12.16 11.03
C ASP A 12 -21.51 -12.94 11.94
N GLU A 13 -21.59 -14.29 11.94
CA GLU A 13 -20.66 -15.14 12.67
C GLU A 13 -19.21 -14.97 12.20
N ARG A 14 -19.00 -14.94 10.88
CA ARG A 14 -17.67 -14.73 10.29
C ARG A 14 -17.11 -13.35 10.63
N LEU A 15 -17.95 -12.31 10.65
CA LEU A 15 -17.57 -10.95 11.04
C LEU A 15 -17.06 -10.91 12.49
N VAL A 16 -17.78 -11.57 13.41
CA VAL A 16 -17.36 -11.68 14.82
C VAL A 16 -16.04 -12.43 14.94
N GLU A 17 -15.84 -13.53 14.20
CA GLU A 17 -14.58 -14.26 14.17
C GLU A 17 -13.41 -13.36 13.72
N LEU A 18 -13.59 -12.62 12.62
CA LEU A 18 -12.58 -11.73 12.06
C LEU A 18 -12.25 -10.57 13.01
N LYS A 19 -13.24 -9.98 13.69
CA LYS A 19 -13.03 -8.95 14.74
C LYS A 19 -12.22 -9.51 15.91
N ASN A 20 -12.49 -10.75 16.33
CA ASN A 20 -11.72 -11.42 17.39
C ASN A 20 -10.29 -11.77 16.95
N ARG A 21 -10.08 -12.19 15.70
CA ARG A 21 -8.74 -12.39 15.12
C ARG A 21 -7.97 -11.06 15.04
N ARG A 22 -8.60 -9.98 14.57
CA ARG A 22 -8.02 -8.63 14.53
C ARG A 22 -7.52 -8.21 15.91
N ARG A 23 -8.34 -8.36 16.94
CA ARG A 23 -7.98 -7.99 18.32
C ARG A 23 -6.77 -8.77 18.83
N ARG A 24 -6.70 -10.08 18.58
CA ARG A 24 -5.54 -10.91 18.96
C ARG A 24 -4.26 -10.47 18.26
N ILE A 25 -4.32 -10.19 16.95
CA ILE A 25 -3.13 -9.74 16.21
C ILE A 25 -2.73 -8.33 16.63
N GLN A 26 -3.68 -7.41 16.84
CA GLN A 26 -3.39 -6.07 17.37
C GLN A 26 -2.75 -6.14 18.76
N GLN A 27 -3.24 -7.01 19.65
CA GLN A 27 -2.60 -7.25 20.95
C GLN A 27 -1.17 -7.77 20.79
N SER A 28 -0.94 -8.74 19.90
CA SER A 28 0.42 -9.23 19.62
C SER A 28 1.35 -8.16 19.04
N PHE A 29 0.82 -7.22 18.25
CA PHE A 29 1.55 -6.08 17.72
C PHE A 29 1.93 -5.08 18.82
N TYR A 30 0.99 -4.72 19.72
CA TYR A 30 1.32 -3.83 20.84
C TYR A 30 2.32 -4.47 21.81
N ILE A 31 2.22 -5.79 22.04
CA ILE A 31 3.18 -6.53 22.85
C ILE A 31 4.56 -6.53 22.20
N SER A 32 4.67 -6.76 20.89
CA SER A 32 5.97 -6.75 20.20
C SER A 32 6.61 -5.36 20.18
N VAL A 33 5.82 -4.28 20.00
CA VAL A 33 6.29 -2.90 20.14
C VAL A 33 6.78 -2.62 21.56
N PHE A 34 6.02 -3.05 22.57
CA PHE A 34 6.39 -2.86 23.97
C PHE A 34 7.69 -3.60 24.32
N ILE A 35 7.86 -4.84 23.86
CA ILE A 35 9.09 -5.62 24.02
C ILE A 35 10.27 -4.93 23.32
N ALA A 36 10.06 -4.42 22.09
CA ALA A 36 11.11 -3.71 21.37
C ALA A 36 11.56 -2.44 22.11
N LEU A 37 10.61 -1.68 22.64
CA LEU A 37 10.88 -0.40 23.33
C LEU A 37 11.54 -0.62 24.69
N THR A 38 11.09 -1.64 25.44
CA THR A 38 11.73 -2.03 26.71
C THR A 38 13.15 -2.53 26.50
N LEU A 39 13.40 -3.36 25.49
CA LEU A 39 14.76 -3.81 25.13
C LEU A 39 15.66 -2.66 24.65
N ALA A 40 15.12 -1.70 23.89
CA ALA A 40 15.87 -0.54 23.42
C ALA A 40 16.37 0.35 24.57
N VAL A 41 15.66 0.38 25.70
CA VAL A 41 16.03 1.18 26.88
C VAL A 41 16.91 0.38 27.85
N ILE A 42 16.57 -0.89 28.10
CA ILE A 42 17.28 -1.74 29.06
C ILE A 42 18.65 -2.17 28.51
N GLY A 43 18.77 -2.44 27.21
CA GLY A 43 20.01 -2.88 26.58
C GLY A 43 21.19 -1.92 26.82
N PRO A 44 21.08 -0.63 26.48
CA PRO A 44 22.13 0.36 26.70
C PRO A 44 22.47 0.59 28.17
N VAL A 45 21.46 0.61 29.05
CA VAL A 45 21.66 0.78 30.51
C VAL A 45 22.41 -0.42 31.10
N PHE A 46 22.06 -1.64 30.68
CA PHE A 46 22.74 -2.84 31.12
C PHE A 46 24.20 -2.86 30.66
N VAL A 47 24.47 -2.52 29.39
CA VAL A 47 25.85 -2.40 28.85
C VAL A 47 26.68 -1.40 29.63
N TRP A 48 26.11 -0.23 29.94
CA TRP A 48 26.81 0.81 30.68
C TRP A 48 27.09 0.40 32.14
N SER A 49 26.12 -0.27 32.79
CA SER A 49 26.27 -0.73 34.18
C SER A 49 27.21 -1.92 34.36
N ALA A 50 27.28 -2.82 33.37
CA ALA A 50 28.01 -4.08 33.47
C ALA A 50 29.43 -4.02 32.87
N ASN A 51 29.85 -2.87 32.33
CA ASN A 51 31.20 -2.63 31.78
C ASN A 51 31.66 -3.73 30.80
N ILE A 52 30.72 -4.21 29.98
CA ILE A 52 30.88 -5.39 29.14
C ILE A 52 31.85 -5.10 27.99
N GLU A 53 32.82 -6.00 27.76
CA GLU A 53 33.75 -5.95 26.62
C GLU A 53 33.00 -5.78 25.29
N SER A 54 33.57 -4.99 24.37
CA SER A 54 33.02 -4.63 23.05
C SER A 54 32.63 -5.82 22.15
N ARG A 55 33.01 -7.04 22.53
CA ARG A 55 32.70 -8.31 21.83
C ARG A 55 31.23 -8.71 21.91
N LEU A 56 30.46 -8.24 22.90
CA LEU A 56 29.02 -8.56 23.03
C LEU A 56 28.08 -7.53 22.39
N ALA A 57 28.61 -6.39 21.91
CA ALA A 57 27.85 -5.39 21.15
C ALA A 57 27.05 -5.95 19.95
N PRO A 58 27.60 -6.86 19.10
CA PRO A 58 26.83 -7.41 17.98
C PRO A 58 25.65 -8.29 18.42
N VAL A 59 25.74 -8.95 19.58
CA VAL A 59 24.65 -9.79 20.12
C VAL A 59 23.45 -8.93 20.54
N LEU A 60 23.72 -7.76 21.12
CA LEU A 60 22.69 -6.79 21.51
C LEU A 60 22.02 -6.13 20.31
N ILE A 61 22.79 -5.81 19.27
CA ILE A 61 22.25 -5.30 18.01
C ILE A 61 21.36 -6.35 17.34
N ALA A 62 21.79 -7.61 17.29
CA ALA A 62 20.98 -8.71 16.76
C ALA A 62 19.65 -8.87 17.51
N TYR A 63 19.65 -8.72 18.83
CA TYR A 63 18.44 -8.80 19.67
C TYR A 63 17.46 -7.63 19.45
N LEU A 64 17.95 -6.45 19.03
CA LEU A 64 17.13 -5.29 18.68
C LEU A 64 16.54 -5.39 17.26
N VAL A 65 17.29 -5.98 16.32
CA VAL A 65 16.87 -6.10 14.92
C VAL A 65 15.71 -7.09 14.74
N ILE A 66 15.67 -8.18 15.51
CA ILE A 66 14.62 -9.21 15.44
C ILE A 66 13.20 -8.64 15.68
N PRO A 67 12.91 -7.95 16.80
CA PRO A 67 11.57 -7.41 17.04
C PRO A 67 11.20 -6.31 16.05
N ILE A 68 12.16 -5.47 15.64
CA ILE A 68 11.94 -4.42 14.63
C ILE A 68 11.56 -5.03 13.26
N GLY A 69 12.24 -6.11 12.85
CA GLY A 69 11.92 -6.84 11.62
C GLY A 69 10.56 -7.53 11.65
N MET A 70 10.02 -7.84 12.83
CA MET A 70 8.72 -8.49 12.99
C MET A 70 7.53 -7.51 12.88
N LEU A 71 7.72 -6.24 13.23
CA LEU A 71 6.70 -5.18 13.16
C LEU A 71 6.01 -5.04 11.79
N PRO A 72 6.72 -4.99 10.64
CA PRO A 72 6.06 -4.88 9.33
C PRO A 72 5.20 -6.10 9.00
N ILE A 73 5.60 -7.31 9.43
CA ILE A 73 4.85 -8.55 9.20
C ILE A 73 3.52 -8.50 9.95
N LEU A 74 3.56 -8.15 11.25
CA LEU A 74 2.36 -8.02 12.07
C LEU A 74 1.42 -6.93 11.54
N ARG A 75 1.96 -5.78 11.12
CA ARG A 75 1.18 -4.69 10.53
C ARG A 75 0.49 -5.11 9.23
N SER A 76 1.16 -5.90 8.38
CA SER A 76 0.54 -6.44 7.17
C SER A 76 -0.63 -7.36 7.51
N ARG A 77 -0.46 -8.27 8.48
CA ARG A 77 -1.53 -9.19 8.92
C ARG A 77 -2.76 -8.46 9.45
N VAL A 78 -2.58 -7.39 10.21
CA VAL A 78 -3.72 -6.57 10.69
C VAL A 78 -4.46 -5.96 9.50
N ARG A 79 -3.74 -5.43 8.52
CA ARG A 79 -4.33 -4.81 7.33
C ARG A 79 -5.15 -5.80 6.50
N ASP A 80 -4.67 -7.02 6.34
CA ASP A 80 -5.38 -8.07 5.60
C ASP A 80 -6.72 -8.43 6.27
N ILE A 81 -6.74 -8.58 7.60
CA ILE A 81 -7.97 -8.86 8.36
C ILE A 81 -8.93 -7.67 8.33
N GLU A 82 -8.42 -6.44 8.45
CA GLU A 82 -9.23 -5.23 8.35
C GLU A 82 -9.94 -5.14 6.98
N GLN A 83 -9.29 -5.64 5.93
CA GLN A 83 -9.89 -5.72 4.61
C GLN A 83 -10.97 -6.79 4.52
N GLU A 84 -10.73 -7.98 5.07
CA GLU A 84 -11.72 -9.06 5.09
C GLU A 84 -12.97 -8.66 5.89
N ILE A 85 -12.80 -7.93 6.99
CA ILE A 85 -13.91 -7.36 7.77
C ILE A 85 -14.74 -6.41 6.90
N ARG A 86 -14.10 -5.50 6.16
CA ARG A 86 -14.81 -4.57 5.27
C ARG A 86 -15.60 -5.28 4.18
N GLU A 87 -15.05 -6.36 3.62
CA GLU A 87 -15.71 -7.15 2.58
C GLU A 87 -16.95 -7.87 3.13
N VAL A 88 -16.87 -8.45 4.33
CA VAL A 88 -18.01 -9.11 5.00
C VAL A 88 -19.06 -8.09 5.44
N GLU A 89 -18.66 -6.96 6.02
CA GLU A 89 -19.57 -5.86 6.39
C GLU A 89 -20.31 -5.33 5.16
N PHE A 90 -19.64 -5.25 4.01
CA PHE A 90 -20.24 -4.85 2.75
C PHE A 90 -21.23 -5.89 2.20
N GLU A 91 -20.92 -7.18 2.30
CA GLU A 91 -21.85 -8.23 1.88
C GLU A 91 -23.13 -8.24 2.74
N LEU A 92 -23.01 -7.88 4.01
CA LEU A 92 -24.14 -7.66 4.92
C LEU A 92 -24.96 -6.42 4.55
N ASP A 93 -24.31 -5.29 4.25
CA ASP A 93 -24.95 -4.05 3.82
C ASP A 93 -25.78 -4.25 2.52
N LEU A 94 -25.23 -5.00 1.56
CA LEU A 94 -25.94 -5.36 0.32
C LEU A 94 -27.21 -6.18 0.55
N GLN A 95 -27.28 -6.97 1.62
CA GLN A 95 -28.46 -7.77 1.95
C GLN A 95 -29.51 -6.96 2.72
N GLN A 96 -29.18 -5.75 3.20
CA GLN A 96 -30.08 -4.88 3.96
C GLN A 96 -30.95 -3.97 3.09
N PHE A 97 -30.60 -3.73 1.82
CA PHE A 97 -31.36 -2.85 0.92
C PHE A 97 -32.33 -3.63 0.00
N GLU A 98 -33.62 -3.28 0.03
CA GLU A 98 -34.65 -3.73 -0.92
C GLU A 98 -34.56 -2.96 -2.26
N ARG A 99 -33.43 -3.02 -2.97
CA ARG A 99 -33.29 -2.36 -4.28
C ARG A 99 -33.52 -3.33 -5.44
N THR A 100 -33.96 -2.78 -6.58
CA THR A 100 -34.13 -3.53 -7.82
C THR A 100 -32.83 -4.26 -8.17
N GLN A 101 -32.90 -5.49 -8.73
CA GLN A 101 -31.71 -6.29 -9.02
C GLN A 101 -30.66 -5.56 -9.87
N VAL A 102 -31.11 -4.66 -10.76
CA VAL A 102 -30.24 -3.89 -11.67
C VAL A 102 -29.48 -2.79 -10.92
N GLU A 103 -30.16 -2.00 -10.09
CA GLU A 103 -29.56 -0.94 -9.28
C GLU A 103 -28.55 -1.51 -8.27
N THR A 104 -28.93 -2.63 -7.62
CA THR A 104 -28.09 -3.32 -6.65
C THR A 104 -26.80 -3.85 -7.29
N LYS A 105 -26.87 -4.32 -8.55
CA LYS A 105 -25.70 -4.82 -9.29
C LYS A 105 -24.75 -3.70 -9.68
N ALA A 106 -25.28 -2.56 -10.14
CA ALA A 106 -24.47 -1.40 -10.53
C ALA A 106 -23.74 -0.80 -9.31
N GLU A 107 -24.46 -0.61 -8.20
CA GLU A 107 -23.90 -0.08 -6.95
C GLU A 107 -22.88 -1.04 -6.34
N LYS A 108 -23.14 -2.35 -6.39
CA LYS A 108 -22.18 -3.38 -5.97
C LYS A 108 -20.88 -3.31 -6.77
N THR A 109 -20.98 -3.12 -8.08
CA THR A 109 -19.81 -3.05 -8.97
C THR A 109 -18.99 -1.79 -8.73
N LEU A 110 -19.64 -0.64 -8.50
CA LEU A 110 -19.00 0.62 -8.11
C LEU A 110 -18.21 0.47 -6.81
N ARG A 111 -18.86 0.01 -5.73
CA ARG A 111 -18.23 -0.10 -4.41
C ARG A 111 -17.11 -1.16 -4.37
N LEU A 112 -17.24 -2.24 -5.16
CA LEU A 112 -16.16 -3.21 -5.35
C LEU A 112 -14.94 -2.57 -6.02
N ASN A 113 -15.15 -1.75 -7.03
CA ASN A 113 -14.08 -1.01 -7.71
C ASN A 113 -13.38 -0.05 -6.73
N ASP A 114 -14.14 0.66 -5.89
CA ASP A 114 -13.60 1.56 -4.86
C ASP A 114 -12.79 0.82 -3.78
N ALA A 115 -13.24 -0.36 -3.35
CA ALA A 115 -12.50 -1.18 -2.39
C ALA A 115 -11.19 -1.71 -2.98
N GLN A 116 -11.21 -2.15 -4.24
CA GLN A 116 -10.00 -2.55 -4.97
C GLN A 116 -9.03 -1.37 -5.14
N LEU A 117 -9.56 -0.17 -5.35
CA LEU A 117 -8.81 1.08 -5.47
C LEU A 117 -8.08 1.43 -4.17
N GLN A 118 -8.80 1.46 -3.05
CA GLN A 118 -8.20 1.70 -1.73
C GLN A 118 -7.14 0.65 -1.39
N ARG A 119 -7.38 -0.62 -1.77
CA ARG A 119 -6.40 -1.70 -1.57
C ARG A 119 -5.13 -1.49 -2.40
N TYR A 120 -5.25 -1.22 -3.69
CA TYR A 120 -4.08 -1.04 -4.56
C TYR A 120 -3.29 0.22 -4.21
N TYR A 121 -4.00 1.30 -3.86
CA TYR A 121 -3.38 2.55 -3.41
C TYR A 121 -2.66 2.36 -2.08
N SER A 122 -3.30 1.73 -1.08
CA SER A 122 -2.68 1.46 0.21
C SER A 122 -1.53 0.45 0.12
N LEU A 123 -1.58 -0.50 -0.81
CA LEU A 123 -0.49 -1.45 -1.07
C LEU A 123 0.71 -0.73 -1.67
N ASN A 124 0.51 0.09 -2.70
CA ASN A 124 1.60 0.84 -3.32
C ASN A 124 2.15 1.95 -2.44
N LEU A 125 1.30 2.68 -1.70
CA LEU A 125 1.74 3.71 -0.76
C LEU A 125 2.56 3.07 0.39
N SER A 126 2.13 1.91 0.88
CA SER A 126 2.90 1.16 1.89
C SER A 126 4.21 0.62 1.32
N GLN A 127 4.23 0.18 0.06
CA GLN A 127 5.44 -0.29 -0.62
C GLN A 127 6.41 0.88 -0.86
N ASN A 128 5.91 2.06 -1.19
CA ASN A 128 6.68 3.30 -1.35
C ASN A 128 7.26 3.79 -0.01
N THR A 129 6.47 3.75 1.06
CA THR A 129 6.94 4.08 2.42
C THR A 129 8.06 3.15 2.88
N TRP A 130 7.99 1.85 2.54
CA TRP A 130 9.04 0.89 2.89
C TRP A 130 10.36 1.18 2.15
N VAL A 131 10.28 1.50 0.86
CA VAL A 131 11.43 1.92 0.06
C VAL A 131 12.08 3.19 0.63
N PHE A 132 11.29 4.16 1.07
CA PHE A 132 11.79 5.36 1.74
C PHE A 132 12.58 5.05 3.02
N VAL A 133 12.05 4.15 3.86
CA VAL A 133 12.74 3.70 5.09
C VAL A 133 14.03 2.94 4.76
N VAL A 134 14.02 2.07 3.74
CA VAL A 134 15.23 1.39 3.26
C VAL A 134 16.25 2.39 2.72
N GLY A 135 15.81 3.45 2.04
CA GLY A 135 16.66 4.54 1.57
C GLY A 135 17.36 5.27 2.72
N ILE A 136 16.64 5.63 3.78
CA ILE A 136 17.20 6.22 4.99
C ILE A 136 18.20 5.26 5.66
N GLY A 137 17.86 3.97 5.76
CA GLY A 137 18.76 2.96 6.31
C GLY A 137 20.07 2.83 5.52
N CYS A 138 19.98 2.83 4.18
CA CYS A 138 21.14 2.80 3.30
C CYS A 138 22.02 4.05 3.47
N MET A 139 21.41 5.23 3.64
CA MET A 139 22.15 6.48 3.90
C MET A 139 22.94 6.42 5.21
N ILE A 140 22.32 5.91 6.28
CA ILE A 140 22.97 5.74 7.59
C ILE A 140 24.09 4.69 7.50
N LEU A 141 23.86 3.57 6.82
CA LEU A 141 24.87 2.54 6.62
C LEU A 141 26.05 3.04 5.78
N GLY A 142 25.79 3.79 4.71
CA GLY A 142 26.84 4.41 3.89
C GLY A 142 27.70 5.37 4.70
N LEU A 143 27.07 6.24 5.49
CA LEU A 143 27.78 7.14 6.42
C LEU A 143 28.59 6.36 7.47
N GLY A 144 28.00 5.30 8.03
CA GLY A 144 28.66 4.42 9.00
C GLY A 144 29.87 3.71 8.42
N LEU A 145 29.81 3.27 7.16
CA LEU A 145 30.91 2.61 6.47
C LEU A 145 32.06 3.56 6.17
N ILE A 146 31.76 4.81 5.79
CA ILE A 146 32.76 5.88 5.65
C ILE A 146 33.41 6.20 7.01
N ALA A 147 32.62 6.34 8.09
CA ALA A 147 33.15 6.62 9.42
C ALA A 147 34.01 5.46 9.95
N ALA A 148 33.57 4.21 9.74
CA ALA A 148 34.29 3.01 10.16
C ALA A 148 35.61 2.84 9.40
N THR A 149 35.62 3.06 8.08
CA THR A 149 36.86 2.99 7.28
C THR A 149 37.84 4.09 7.69
N LEU A 150 37.36 5.31 7.93
CA LEU A 150 38.20 6.41 8.40
C LEU A 150 38.77 6.13 9.80
N TYR A 151 37.97 5.57 10.70
CA TYR A 151 38.41 5.14 12.03
C TYR A 151 39.48 4.05 11.97
N LEU A 152 39.29 3.01 11.14
CA LEU A 152 40.27 1.93 10.96
C LEU A 152 41.60 2.43 10.39
N VAL A 153 41.55 3.31 9.39
CA VAL A 153 42.75 3.91 8.78
C VAL A 153 43.51 4.82 9.77
N THR A 154 42.79 5.48 10.68
CA THR A 154 43.40 6.43 11.63
C THR A 154 43.97 5.73 12.87
N ASN A 155 43.30 4.70 13.40
CA ASN A 155 43.66 4.08 14.68
C ASN A 155 44.36 2.71 14.60
N TYR A 156 44.17 1.94 13.52
CA TYR A 156 44.64 0.54 13.46
C TYR A 156 45.58 0.22 12.30
N ALA A 157 45.67 1.10 11.30
CA ALA A 157 46.56 0.91 10.16
C ALA A 157 47.95 1.49 10.48
N GLU A 158 48.85 0.66 11.02
CA GLU A 158 50.23 1.07 11.34
C GLU A 158 51.14 1.12 10.11
N THR A 159 50.84 0.35 9.05
CA THR A 159 51.66 0.26 7.81
C THR A 159 50.98 0.90 6.60
N LEU A 160 51.76 1.50 5.70
CA LEU A 160 51.28 2.14 4.46
C LEU A 160 50.44 1.19 3.59
N ASP A 161 50.84 -0.09 3.48
CA ASP A 161 50.12 -1.09 2.69
C ASP A 161 48.70 -1.35 3.23
N SER A 162 48.55 -1.43 4.56
CA SER A 162 47.23 -1.64 5.19
C SER A 162 46.29 -0.44 4.99
N LYS A 163 46.83 0.79 4.96
CA LYS A 163 46.06 2.01 4.64
C LYS A 163 45.60 2.02 3.20
N ILE A 164 46.46 1.67 2.26
CA ILE A 164 46.15 1.62 0.83
C ILE A 164 45.09 0.55 0.56
N ILE A 165 45.26 -0.67 1.08
CA ILE A 165 44.30 -1.77 0.91
C ILE A 165 42.94 -1.39 1.50
N THR A 166 42.91 -0.85 2.72
CA THR A 166 41.65 -0.43 3.38
C THR A 166 40.97 0.72 2.63
N GLY A 167 41.74 1.68 2.13
CA GLY A 167 41.25 2.80 1.33
C GLY A 167 40.66 2.37 -0.02
N VAL A 168 41.36 1.51 -0.75
CA VAL A 168 40.89 0.97 -2.04
C VAL A 168 39.65 0.08 -1.84
N LEU A 169 39.66 -0.78 -0.82
CA LEU A 169 38.51 -1.64 -0.51
C LEU A 169 37.28 -0.81 -0.08
N GLY A 170 37.49 0.23 0.71
CA GLY A 170 36.45 1.19 1.10
C GLY A 170 35.88 1.95 -0.10
N ALA A 171 36.75 2.39 -1.03
CA ALA A 171 36.34 3.09 -2.24
C ALA A 171 35.51 2.19 -3.17
N ILE A 172 35.94 0.95 -3.41
CA ILE A 172 35.20 -0.03 -4.23
C ILE A 172 33.86 -0.37 -3.56
N GLY A 173 33.85 -0.60 -2.24
CA GLY A 173 32.61 -0.89 -1.50
C GLY A 173 31.60 0.26 -1.57
N THR A 174 32.07 1.50 -1.45
CA THR A 174 31.22 2.70 -1.57
C THR A 174 30.67 2.86 -2.98
N PHE A 175 31.50 2.63 -4.00
CA PHE A 175 31.08 2.66 -5.41
C PHE A 175 29.99 1.61 -5.71
N LEU A 176 30.20 0.36 -5.28
CA LEU A 176 29.24 -0.73 -5.49
C LEU A 176 27.91 -0.45 -4.78
N THR A 177 27.97 0.07 -3.55
CA THR A 177 26.79 0.45 -2.77
C THR A 177 25.99 1.57 -3.45
N SER A 178 26.68 2.58 -3.99
CA SER A 178 26.06 3.67 -4.75
C SER A 178 25.34 3.17 -6.01
N TYR A 179 25.95 2.21 -6.73
CA TYR A 179 25.34 1.60 -7.91
C TYR A 179 24.06 0.82 -7.58
N VAL A 180 24.07 0.01 -6.52
CA VAL A 180 22.88 -0.72 -6.05
C VAL A 180 21.77 0.26 -5.64
N ALA A 181 22.12 1.34 -4.94
CA ALA A 181 21.18 2.38 -4.56
C ALA A 181 20.53 3.03 -5.80
N ALA A 182 21.30 3.32 -6.85
CA ALA A 182 20.79 3.90 -8.09
C ALA A 182 19.80 2.96 -8.82
N ILE A 183 20.12 1.65 -8.90
CA ILE A 183 19.20 0.64 -9.47
C ILE A 183 17.90 0.60 -8.66
N PHE A 184 18.01 0.58 -7.34
CA PHE A 184 16.85 0.55 -6.45
C PHE A 184 15.96 1.78 -6.62
N LEU A 185 16.56 2.97 -6.71
CA LEU A 185 15.83 4.22 -6.92
C LEU A 185 15.12 4.24 -8.28
N LYS A 186 15.78 3.72 -9.34
CA LYS A 186 15.18 3.58 -10.67
C LYS A 186 13.99 2.63 -10.66
N MET A 187 14.14 1.45 -10.04
CA MET A 187 13.05 0.48 -9.88
C MET A 187 11.85 1.10 -9.15
N HIS A 188 12.13 1.87 -8.10
CA HIS A 188 11.11 2.55 -7.32
C HIS A 188 10.36 3.63 -8.12
N SER A 189 11.09 4.44 -8.89
CA SER A 189 10.50 5.46 -9.77
C SER A 189 9.61 4.83 -10.84
N SER A 190 10.07 3.76 -11.49
CA SER A 190 9.28 3.02 -12.49
C SER A 190 7.99 2.44 -11.88
N ALA A 191 8.06 1.83 -10.69
CA ALA A 191 6.87 1.33 -10.00
C ALA A 191 5.86 2.44 -9.67
N THR A 192 6.35 3.60 -9.22
CA THR A 192 5.51 4.77 -8.91
C THR A 192 4.86 5.37 -10.17
N GLN A 193 5.57 5.38 -11.30
CA GLN A 193 5.01 5.82 -12.58
C GLN A 193 3.88 4.91 -13.06
N HIS A 194 4.04 3.59 -12.92
CA HIS A 194 2.96 2.65 -13.24
C HIS A 194 1.73 2.89 -12.38
N LEU A 195 1.89 3.21 -11.09
CA LEU A 195 0.78 3.57 -10.20
C LEU A 195 -0.02 4.78 -10.68
N GLY A 196 0.65 5.83 -11.18
CA GLY A 196 -0.01 7.00 -11.74
C GLY A 196 -0.91 6.68 -12.94
N GLY A 197 -0.42 5.82 -13.85
CA GLY A 197 -1.21 5.34 -14.99
C GLY A 197 -2.41 4.48 -14.59
N PHE A 198 -2.28 3.68 -13.53
CA PHE A 198 -3.41 2.92 -12.97
C PHE A 198 -4.43 3.83 -12.31
N HIS A 199 -4.01 4.85 -11.56
CA HIS A 199 -4.93 5.81 -10.94
C HIS A 199 -5.80 6.50 -11.98
N SER A 200 -5.20 6.95 -13.10
CA SER A 200 -5.93 7.57 -14.21
C SER A 200 -7.01 6.64 -14.80
N ARG A 201 -6.64 5.42 -15.20
CA ARG A 201 -7.61 4.42 -15.74
C ARG A 201 -8.72 4.05 -14.75
N LEU A 202 -8.42 4.15 -13.47
CA LEU A 202 -9.30 3.77 -12.40
C LEU A 202 -10.31 4.88 -12.07
N VAL A 203 -9.89 6.14 -12.11
CA VAL A 203 -10.81 7.29 -12.09
C VAL A 203 -11.79 7.20 -13.26
N ASP A 204 -11.31 6.85 -14.46
CA ASP A 204 -12.17 6.66 -15.63
C ASP A 204 -13.19 5.54 -15.39
N THR A 205 -12.75 4.39 -14.85
CA THR A 205 -13.63 3.27 -14.52
C THR A 205 -14.67 3.64 -13.46
N HIS A 206 -14.28 4.36 -12.41
CA HIS A 206 -15.18 4.84 -11.36
C HIS A 206 -16.24 5.78 -11.93
N GLN A 207 -15.85 6.73 -12.78
CA GLN A 207 -16.80 7.64 -13.44
C GLN A 207 -17.81 6.88 -14.31
N ILE A 208 -17.37 5.87 -15.06
CA ILE A 208 -18.24 5.02 -15.88
C ILE A 208 -19.22 4.23 -15.01
N LEU A 209 -18.73 3.61 -13.92
CA LEU A 209 -19.57 2.85 -12.99
C LEU A 209 -20.57 3.76 -12.27
N LEU A 210 -20.18 4.98 -11.91
CA LEU A 210 -21.07 5.97 -11.29
C LEU A 210 -22.16 6.38 -12.28
N ALA A 211 -21.80 6.65 -13.53
CA ALA A 211 -22.76 6.94 -14.59
C ALA A 211 -23.73 5.77 -14.81
N SER A 212 -23.25 4.53 -14.73
CA SER A 212 -24.08 3.33 -14.80
C SER A 212 -25.07 3.24 -13.63
N VAL A 213 -24.63 3.56 -12.40
CA VAL A 213 -25.52 3.62 -11.23
C VAL A 213 -26.58 4.71 -11.41
N VAL A 214 -26.20 5.90 -11.83
CA VAL A 214 -27.15 7.01 -12.05
C VAL A 214 -28.17 6.64 -13.12
N ALA A 215 -27.74 6.04 -14.23
CA ALA A 215 -28.62 5.58 -15.28
C ALA A 215 -29.53 4.42 -14.82
N SER A 216 -29.06 3.53 -13.93
CA SER A 216 -29.88 2.44 -13.39
C SER A 216 -31.05 2.92 -12.52
N ARG A 217 -30.97 4.14 -11.97
CA ARG A 217 -32.02 4.78 -11.16
C ARG A 217 -33.09 5.49 -11.97
N ILE A 218 -33.01 5.47 -13.31
CA ILE A 218 -34.05 6.02 -14.17
C ILE A 218 -35.26 5.09 -14.13
N GLU A 219 -36.40 5.61 -13.67
CA GLU A 219 -37.66 4.85 -13.50
C GLU A 219 -38.24 4.37 -14.83
N ASN A 220 -38.08 5.16 -15.90
CA ASN A 220 -38.57 4.84 -17.23
C ASN A 220 -37.59 3.89 -17.96
N GLU A 221 -38.08 2.70 -18.34
CA GLU A 221 -37.30 1.64 -18.99
C GLU A 221 -36.66 2.10 -20.31
N ASP A 222 -37.45 2.71 -21.21
CA ASP A 222 -36.99 3.13 -22.54
C ASP A 222 -35.90 4.20 -22.44
N LEU A 223 -36.06 5.14 -21.50
CA LEU A 223 -35.06 6.17 -21.20
C LEU A 223 -33.80 5.56 -20.58
N ARG A 224 -33.95 4.59 -19.67
CA ARG A 224 -32.83 3.89 -19.03
C ARG A 224 -31.97 3.13 -20.04
N GLU A 225 -32.58 2.34 -20.91
CA GLU A 225 -31.88 1.59 -21.96
C GLU A 225 -31.17 2.53 -22.94
N LYS A 226 -31.83 3.63 -23.33
CA LYS A 226 -31.23 4.65 -24.20
C LYS A 226 -30.02 5.31 -23.56
N THR A 227 -30.09 5.66 -22.27
CA THR A 227 -28.96 6.23 -21.53
C THR A 227 -27.83 5.22 -21.36
N MET A 228 -28.13 3.95 -21.06
CA MET A 228 -27.13 2.86 -21.02
C MET A 228 -26.41 2.67 -22.36
N ALA A 229 -27.16 2.69 -23.47
CA ALA A 229 -26.59 2.59 -24.82
C ALA A 229 -25.68 3.79 -25.14
N GLN A 230 -26.08 5.01 -24.77
CA GLN A 230 -25.25 6.21 -24.94
C GLN A 230 -23.97 6.16 -24.10
N LEU A 231 -24.06 5.69 -22.85
CA LEU A 231 -22.88 5.48 -22.00
C LEU A 231 -21.94 4.44 -22.62
N ALA A 232 -22.46 3.32 -23.12
CA ALA A 232 -21.66 2.30 -23.78
C ALA A 232 -20.94 2.84 -25.03
N LEU A 233 -21.61 3.68 -25.83
CA LEU A 233 -21.01 4.33 -26.99
C LEU A 233 -19.90 5.32 -26.62
N GLN A 234 -20.06 6.07 -25.52
CA GLN A 234 -19.03 6.99 -25.03
C GLN A 234 -17.78 6.28 -24.50
N VAL A 235 -17.94 5.08 -23.93
CA VAL A 235 -16.81 4.26 -23.44
C VAL A 235 -16.01 3.64 -24.59
N VAL A 236 -16.70 3.21 -25.66
CA VAL A 236 -16.06 2.56 -26.82
C VAL A 236 -15.35 3.58 -27.72
N ASP A 237 -15.89 4.80 -27.84
CA ASP A 237 -15.32 5.85 -28.70
C ASP A 237 -15.27 7.21 -27.99
N PRO A 238 -14.31 7.44 -27.08
CA PRO A 238 -14.22 8.67 -26.30
C PRO A 238 -13.95 9.93 -27.13
N LYS A 239 -13.59 9.80 -28.42
CA LYS A 239 -13.28 10.93 -29.32
C LYS A 239 -14.43 11.37 -30.22
N LYS A 240 -15.46 10.54 -30.44
CA LYS A 240 -16.49 10.81 -31.46
C LYS A 240 -17.60 11.78 -31.01
N THR A 241 -17.82 11.95 -29.71
CA THR A 241 -18.91 12.79 -29.17
C THR A 241 -18.51 14.22 -28.84
N HIS A 242 -17.21 14.52 -28.66
CA HIS A 242 -16.78 15.90 -28.41
C HIS A 242 -16.95 16.82 -29.64
N ASN A 243 -17.11 16.24 -30.84
CA ASN A 243 -17.32 16.97 -32.10
C ASN A 243 -18.81 17.27 -32.39
N ASN A 244 -19.75 16.54 -31.78
CA ASN A 244 -21.19 16.69 -32.07
C ASN A 244 -21.96 17.57 -31.08
N SER A 245 -21.35 18.00 -29.97
CA SER A 245 -22.00 18.89 -28.98
C SER A 245 -21.71 20.38 -29.21
N ILE A 246 -20.96 20.74 -30.26
CA ILE A 246 -20.69 22.13 -30.65
C ILE A 246 -20.91 22.29 -32.16
N GLN A 247 -22.11 22.03 -32.64
CA GLN A 247 -22.64 22.74 -33.80
C GLN A 247 -24.03 23.26 -33.44
N PRO A 248 -24.20 24.58 -33.24
CA PRO A 248 -25.54 25.14 -33.24
C PRO A 248 -26.12 24.89 -34.62
N THR A 249 -27.32 24.30 -34.65
CA THR A 249 -28.15 24.15 -35.84
C THR A 249 -28.47 25.52 -36.41
N ALA A 250 -27.59 26.06 -37.25
CA ALA A 250 -27.88 27.21 -38.08
C ALA A 250 -28.53 26.69 -39.38
N ASN A 251 -29.85 26.45 -39.33
CA ASN A 251 -30.69 26.74 -40.49
C ASN A 251 -32.18 26.72 -40.12
N ALA A 252 -32.83 27.90 -40.16
CA ALA A 252 -34.24 28.06 -40.53
C ALA A 252 -34.60 29.55 -40.56
N SER A 253 -34.43 30.21 -41.70
CA SER A 253 -35.42 31.12 -42.31
C SER A 253 -34.81 31.78 -43.55
N ALA A 254 -34.97 31.12 -44.69
CA ALA A 254 -35.22 31.83 -45.94
C ALA A 254 -36.74 31.95 -46.03
N ASP A 255 -37.24 33.18 -45.89
CA ASP A 255 -38.37 33.79 -46.60
C ASP A 255 -38.49 35.26 -46.16
#